data_AF-A0A4R8Z5M4-F1
#
_entry.id   AF-A0A4R8Z5M4-F1
#
_cell.length_a   1.000
_cell.length_b   1.000
_cell.length_c   1.000
_cell.angle_alpha   90.00
_cell.angle_beta   90.00
_cell.angle_gamma   90.00
#
_symmetry.space_group_name_H-M   'P 1'
#
loop_
_entity.id
_entity.type
_entity.pdbx_description
1 polymer ?
#
loop_
_entity_poly.entity_id
_entity_poly.type
_entity_poly.pdbx_seq_one_letter_code
_entity_poly.pdbx_strand_id
1 'polypeptide(L)'
;MSEPRVGAKRAETGFTLVELIIYISLSVLILTLVGGFLLNAVRAQRDVVSASDGANTAQLIAESIKRDVRNATEVAVSGNLLSIRTAGMDDTSDLSCRAWYFDSGVLYTVNTGDVRVTAPAPEGLKDWTVQGQGISAVNLTEPVFSVVVQGQVKLSFTVGGTTPVVVQTTVTQRAPSSIEETCFADCVGTVANAEVPS
;
A
#
# COMPACT_ATOMS: atom_id res chain seq x y z
N MET A 1 -39.89 -86.04 -16.45
CA MET A 1 -39.41 -85.21 -15.32
C MET A 1 -37.99 -84.79 -15.64
N SER A 2 -37.66 -83.51 -15.40
CA SER A 2 -36.38 -82.81 -15.60
C SER A 2 -36.36 -81.85 -16.80
N GLU A 3 -36.76 -80.60 -16.51
CA GLU A 3 -36.55 -79.42 -17.35
C GLU A 3 -35.06 -79.03 -17.39
N PRO A 4 -34.52 -78.62 -18.54
CA PRO A 4 -33.23 -77.93 -18.58
C PRO A 4 -33.44 -76.46 -18.22
N ARG A 5 -32.93 -76.04 -17.06
CA ARG A 5 -32.79 -74.61 -16.73
C ARG A 5 -31.71 -74.02 -17.63
N VAL A 6 -32.12 -73.30 -18.67
CA VAL A 6 -31.24 -72.43 -19.45
C VAL A 6 -30.83 -71.29 -18.53
N GLY A 7 -29.66 -71.43 -17.91
CA GLY A 7 -29.01 -70.34 -17.19
C GLY A 7 -28.76 -69.20 -18.18
N ALA A 8 -29.36 -68.04 -17.91
CA ALA A 8 -29.04 -66.82 -18.65
C ALA A 8 -27.52 -66.59 -18.51
N LYS A 9 -26.78 -66.79 -19.60
CA LYS A 9 -25.38 -66.38 -19.66
C LYS A 9 -25.37 -64.87 -19.41
N ARG A 10 -24.92 -64.47 -18.22
CA ARG A 10 -24.57 -63.08 -17.95
C ARG A 10 -23.50 -62.74 -19.00
N ALA A 11 -23.86 -61.88 -19.95
CA ALA A 11 -22.89 -61.37 -20.90
C ALA A 11 -21.90 -60.56 -20.08
N GLU A 12 -20.77 -61.17 -19.72
CA GLU A 12 -19.60 -60.44 -19.25
C GLU A 12 -19.04 -59.69 -20.47
N THR A 13 -19.62 -58.53 -20.73
CA THR A 13 -19.14 -57.63 -21.78
C THR A 13 -17.87 -56.99 -21.23
N GLY A 14 -16.73 -57.62 -21.50
CA GLY A 14 -15.41 -57.06 -21.20
C GLY A 14 -15.18 -55.77 -21.99
N PHE A 15 -14.52 -54.81 -21.36
CA PHE A 15 -14.13 -53.55 -21.99
C PHE A 15 -13.14 -53.80 -23.13
N THR A 16 -13.39 -53.22 -24.30
CA THR A 16 -12.44 -53.34 -25.42
C THR A 16 -11.25 -52.39 -25.20
N LEU A 17 -10.06 -52.78 -25.67
CA LEU A 17 -8.84 -51.98 -25.50
C LEU A 17 -8.97 -50.60 -26.17
N VAL A 18 -9.66 -50.52 -27.31
CA VAL A 18 -9.91 -49.26 -28.02
C VAL A 18 -10.80 -48.32 -27.21
N GLU A 19 -11.80 -48.86 -26.52
CA GLU A 19 -12.73 -48.09 -25.71
C GLU A 19 -12.02 -47.48 -24.49
N LEU A 20 -11.12 -48.24 -23.84
CA LEU A 20 -10.28 -47.71 -22.77
C LEU A 20 -9.38 -46.54 -23.23
N ILE A 21 -8.78 -46.64 -24.42
CA ILE A 21 -7.93 -45.57 -24.99
C ILE A 21 -8.74 -44.30 -25.27
N ILE A 22 -9.97 -44.45 -25.78
CA ILE A 22 -10.86 -43.30 -26.03
C ILE A 22 -11.23 -42.64 -24.70
N TYR A 23 -11.54 -43.42 -23.66
CA TYR A 23 -11.84 -42.85 -22.34
C TYR A 23 -10.65 -42.13 -21.73
N ILE A 24 -9.43 -42.69 -21.82
CA ILE A 24 -8.24 -42.03 -21.28
C ILE A 24 -7.93 -40.74 -22.05
N SER A 25 -8.03 -40.75 -23.38
CA SER A 25 -7.78 -39.55 -24.20
C SER A 25 -8.81 -38.44 -23.92
N LEU A 26 -10.10 -38.79 -23.81
CA LEU A 26 -11.15 -37.87 -23.41
C LEU A 26 -10.94 -37.34 -21.98
N SER A 27 -10.54 -38.20 -21.04
CA SER A 27 -10.29 -37.81 -19.64
C SER A 27 -9.13 -36.82 -19.55
N VAL A 28 -8.03 -37.04 -20.28
CA VAL A 28 -6.90 -36.11 -20.33
C VAL A 28 -7.32 -34.76 -20.92
N LEU A 29 -8.13 -34.76 -21.99
CA LEU A 29 -8.67 -33.54 -22.56
C LEU A 29 -9.52 -32.76 -21.54
N ILE A 30 -10.40 -33.43 -20.80
CA ILE A 30 -11.22 -32.77 -19.78
C ILE A 30 -10.35 -32.23 -18.65
N LEU A 31 -9.40 -33.03 -18.15
CA LEU A 31 -8.51 -32.62 -17.07
C LEU A 31 -7.63 -31.43 -17.45
N THR A 32 -7.16 -31.35 -18.70
CA THR A 32 -6.38 -30.20 -19.17
C THR A 32 -7.22 -28.93 -19.26
N LEU A 33 -8.46 -29.02 -19.73
CA LEU A 33 -9.39 -27.89 -19.72
C LEU A 33 -9.67 -27.41 -18.30
N VAL A 34 -10.11 -28.32 -17.41
CA VAL A 34 -10.41 -28.00 -16.01
C VAL A 34 -9.18 -27.48 -15.28
N GLY A 35 -8.01 -28.08 -15.50
CA GLY A 35 -6.75 -27.64 -14.94
C GLY A 35 -6.37 -26.22 -15.39
N GLY A 36 -6.54 -25.91 -16.68
CA GLY A 36 -6.33 -24.56 -17.21
C GLY A 36 -7.26 -23.53 -16.56
N PHE A 37 -8.55 -23.85 -16.42
CA PHE A 37 -9.52 -22.99 -15.73
C PHE A 37 -9.15 -22.75 -14.27
N LEU A 38 -8.77 -23.80 -13.54
CA LEU A 38 -8.41 -23.69 -12.13
C LEU A 38 -7.15 -22.84 -11.93
N LEU A 39 -6.14 -23.00 -12.78
CA LEU A 39 -4.93 -22.16 -12.73
C LEU A 39 -5.25 -20.68 -13.00
N ASN A 40 -6.14 -20.40 -13.95
CA ASN A 40 -6.57 -19.04 -14.24
C ASN A 40 -7.37 -18.44 -13.08
N ALA A 41 -8.27 -19.22 -12.47
CA ALA A 41 -9.05 -18.78 -11.31
C ALA A 41 -8.14 -18.44 -10.11
N VAL A 42 -7.14 -19.28 -9.83
CA VAL A 42 -6.18 -19.04 -8.73
C VAL A 42 -5.35 -17.78 -9.00
N ARG A 43 -4.94 -17.53 -10.24
CA ARG A 43 -4.22 -16.29 -10.61
C ARG A 43 -5.09 -15.06 -10.41
N ALA A 44 -6.31 -15.08 -10.95
CA ALA A 44 -7.26 -13.98 -10.78
C ALA A 44 -7.55 -13.70 -9.30
N GLN A 45 -7.72 -14.74 -8.48
CA GLN A 45 -7.92 -14.58 -7.03
C GLN A 45 -6.72 -13.91 -6.36
N ARG A 46 -5.48 -14.32 -6.69
CA ARG A 46 -4.27 -13.71 -6.14
C ARG A 46 -4.16 -12.24 -6.52
N ASP A 47 -4.48 -11.88 -7.75
CA ASP A 47 -4.45 -10.49 -8.21
C ASP A 47 -5.48 -9.63 -7.48
N VAL A 48 -6.71 -10.15 -7.28
CA VAL A 48 -7.76 -9.46 -6.53
C VAL A 48 -7.37 -9.26 -5.06
N VAL A 49 -6.84 -10.29 -4.40
CA VAL A 49 -6.38 -10.19 -3.00
C VAL A 49 -5.24 -9.19 -2.89
N SER A 50 -4.23 -9.26 -3.77
CA SER A 50 -3.12 -8.32 -3.77
C SER A 50 -3.56 -6.88 -4.01
N ALA A 51 -4.52 -6.65 -4.91
CA ALA A 51 -5.08 -5.33 -5.16
C ALA A 51 -5.87 -4.81 -3.95
N SER A 52 -6.62 -5.68 -3.28
CA SER A 52 -7.37 -5.34 -2.07
C SER A 52 -6.44 -4.95 -0.92
N ASP A 53 -5.38 -5.72 -0.67
CA ASP A 53 -4.39 -5.42 0.38
C ASP A 53 -3.63 -4.11 0.09
N GLY A 54 -3.27 -3.89 -1.18
CA GLY A 54 -2.68 -2.65 -1.65
C GLY A 54 -3.60 -1.45 -1.42
N ALA A 55 -4.89 -1.59 -1.74
CA ALA A 55 -5.89 -0.53 -1.54
C ALA A 55 -6.09 -0.19 -0.06
N ASN A 56 -6.21 -1.20 0.81
CA ASN A 56 -6.35 -0.99 2.25
C ASN A 56 -5.13 -0.26 2.82
N THR A 57 -3.92 -0.70 2.47
CA THR A 57 -2.67 -0.07 2.90
C THR A 57 -2.57 1.37 2.39
N ALA A 58 -2.88 1.59 1.11
CA ALA A 58 -2.89 2.90 0.49
C ALA A 58 -3.86 3.88 1.18
N GLN A 59 -5.07 3.42 1.49
CA GLN A 59 -6.09 4.21 2.17
C GLN A 59 -5.67 4.56 3.59
N LEU A 60 -5.19 3.58 4.37
CA LEU A 60 -4.73 3.82 5.75
C LEU A 60 -3.60 4.86 5.80
N ILE A 61 -2.60 4.74 4.92
CA ILE A 61 -1.50 5.71 4.82
C ILE A 61 -2.03 7.09 4.44
N ALA A 62 -2.83 7.15 3.38
CA ALA A 62 -3.35 8.43 2.88
C ALA A 62 -4.23 9.13 3.91
N GLU A 63 -5.09 8.39 4.62
CA GLU A 63 -5.97 8.94 5.66
C GLU A 63 -5.20 9.39 6.89
N SER A 64 -4.20 8.62 7.35
CA SER A 64 -3.37 9.03 8.47
C SER A 64 -2.64 10.34 8.16
N ILE A 65 -1.97 10.42 7.03
CA ILE A 65 -1.25 11.65 6.62
C ILE A 65 -2.24 12.79 6.41
N LYS A 66 -3.38 12.53 5.74
CA LYS A 66 -4.41 13.56 5.51
C LYS A 66 -4.92 14.17 6.80
N ARG A 67 -5.24 13.34 7.78
CA ARG A 67 -5.75 13.78 9.07
C ARG A 67 -4.73 14.67 9.77
N ASP A 68 -3.49 14.21 9.83
CA ASP A 68 -2.47 14.89 10.60
C ASP A 68 -2.00 16.19 9.90
N VAL A 69 -1.87 16.19 8.57
CA VAL A 69 -1.60 17.42 7.79
C VAL A 69 -2.74 18.43 7.90
N ARG A 70 -4.00 17.99 7.96
CA ARG A 70 -5.14 18.89 8.16
C ARG A 70 -5.10 19.60 9.51
N ASN A 71 -4.64 18.90 10.54
CA ASN A 71 -4.53 19.42 11.91
C ASN A 71 -3.15 20.04 12.20
N ALA A 72 -2.27 20.07 11.20
CA ALA A 72 -0.92 20.59 11.37
C ALA A 72 -0.91 22.12 11.40
N THR A 73 -0.16 22.67 12.34
CA THR A 73 0.20 24.10 12.39
C THR A 73 1.48 24.38 11.60
N GLU A 74 2.30 23.35 11.37
CA GLU A 74 3.50 23.46 10.55
C GLU A 74 3.68 22.22 9.69
N VAL A 75 4.12 22.40 8.44
CA VAL A 75 4.32 21.32 7.47
C VAL A 75 5.56 21.60 6.63
N ALA A 76 6.48 20.64 6.58
CA ALA A 76 7.67 20.71 5.73
C ALA A 76 7.94 19.37 5.05
N VAL A 77 8.47 19.42 3.84
CA VAL A 77 8.95 18.24 3.12
C VAL A 77 10.42 18.46 2.77
N SER A 78 11.26 17.48 3.10
CA SER A 78 12.69 17.48 2.77
C SER A 78 13.07 16.10 2.20
N GLY A 79 13.25 16.04 0.88
CA GLY A 79 13.49 14.77 0.18
C GLY A 79 12.35 13.77 0.41
N ASN A 80 12.66 12.63 1.03
CA ASN A 80 11.68 11.58 1.36
C ASN A 80 11.05 11.74 2.75
N LEU A 81 11.35 12.83 3.47
CA LEU A 81 10.83 13.11 4.80
C LEU A 81 9.70 14.14 4.72
N LEU A 82 8.51 13.77 5.17
CA LEU A 82 7.43 14.70 5.51
C LEU A 82 7.43 14.90 7.02
N SER A 83 7.60 16.13 7.48
CA SER A 83 7.53 16.47 8.90
C SER A 83 6.39 17.44 9.13
N ILE A 84 5.71 17.31 10.26
CA ILE A 84 4.62 18.20 10.67
C ILE A 84 4.66 18.46 12.18
N ARG A 85 4.06 19.58 12.58
CA ARG A 85 3.64 19.85 13.95
C ARG A 85 2.12 19.78 14.00
N THR A 86 1.54 18.82 14.71
CA THR A 86 0.09 18.60 14.78
C THR A 86 -0.36 18.41 16.23
N ALA A 87 -1.56 18.88 16.55
CA ALA A 87 -2.20 18.52 17.82
C ALA A 87 -2.44 17.01 17.87
N GLY A 88 -2.18 16.42 19.03
CA GLY A 88 -2.57 15.05 19.36
C GLY A 88 -4.10 14.85 19.31
N MET A 89 -4.53 13.58 19.34
CA MET A 89 -5.95 13.21 19.41
C MET A 89 -6.44 12.98 20.85
N ASP A 90 -5.55 13.09 21.84
CA ASP A 90 -5.87 12.90 23.24
C ASP A 90 -6.50 14.18 23.83
N ASP A 91 -7.18 14.07 24.97
CA ASP A 91 -7.91 15.19 25.61
C ASP A 91 -6.98 16.38 25.98
N THR A 92 -5.67 16.16 25.99
CA THR A 92 -4.68 17.23 26.03
C THR A 92 -4.29 17.55 24.59
N SER A 93 -4.71 18.72 24.11
CA SER A 93 -4.37 19.28 22.79
C SER A 93 -2.88 19.66 22.70
N ASP A 94 -2.00 18.76 23.12
CA ASP A 94 -0.57 18.94 23.11
C ASP A 94 -0.11 18.83 21.65
N LEU A 95 0.59 19.88 21.20
CA LEU A 95 1.23 19.86 19.89
C LEU A 95 2.36 18.83 19.93
N SER A 96 2.47 18.03 18.87
CA SER A 96 3.53 17.03 18.73
C SER A 96 4.10 17.05 17.31
N CYS A 97 5.39 16.83 17.23
CA CYS A 97 6.14 16.62 16.03
C CYS A 97 5.95 15.17 15.57
N ARG A 98 5.42 15.05 14.35
CA ARG A 98 5.24 13.77 13.67
C ARG A 98 5.93 13.83 12.33
N ALA A 99 6.49 12.70 11.92
CA ALA A 99 7.06 12.60 10.59
C ALA A 99 6.75 11.28 9.90
N TRP A 100 6.87 11.31 8.59
CA TRP A 100 6.87 10.14 7.72
C TRP A 100 8.12 10.15 6.87
N TYR A 101 8.74 8.99 6.75
CA TYR A 101 9.93 8.80 5.95
C TYR A 101 9.72 7.66 4.98
N PHE A 102 9.96 7.92 3.71
CA PHE A 102 9.90 6.91 2.66
C PHE A 102 11.31 6.40 2.34
N ASP A 103 11.52 5.10 2.49
CA ASP A 103 12.78 4.46 2.12
C ASP A 103 12.54 3.07 1.52
N SER A 104 13.19 2.81 0.39
CA SER A 104 13.28 1.48 -0.22
C SER A 104 11.95 0.71 -0.34
N GLY A 105 10.86 1.45 -0.60
CA GLY A 105 9.51 0.90 -0.78
C GLY A 105 8.73 0.67 0.52
N VAL A 106 9.22 1.17 1.63
CA VAL A 106 8.60 1.13 2.95
C VAL A 106 8.32 2.55 3.41
N LEU A 107 7.16 2.75 4.03
CA LEU A 107 6.83 4.00 4.68
C LEU A 107 6.88 3.84 6.19
N TYR A 108 7.65 4.72 6.82
CA TYR A 108 7.86 4.77 8.25
C TYR A 108 7.17 5.99 8.84
N THR A 109 6.77 5.92 10.10
CA THR A 109 6.31 7.08 10.88
C THR A 109 6.96 7.12 12.25
N VAL A 110 7.09 8.32 12.80
CA VAL A 110 7.55 8.55 14.17
C VAL A 110 6.77 9.71 14.78
N ASN A 111 6.54 9.63 16.08
CA ASN A 111 6.07 10.75 16.90
C ASN A 111 7.14 11.01 17.96
N THR A 112 7.68 12.22 17.99
CA THR A 112 8.81 12.61 18.84
C THR A 112 8.41 13.59 19.94
N GLY A 113 7.11 13.86 20.13
CA GLY A 113 6.66 14.91 21.05
C GLY A 113 7.16 16.26 20.58
N ASP A 114 7.90 17.01 21.39
CA ASP A 114 8.41 18.35 21.00
C ASP A 114 9.78 18.33 20.30
N VAL A 115 10.35 17.15 20.05
CA VAL A 115 11.71 17.04 19.50
C VAL A 115 11.69 17.12 17.97
N ARG A 116 12.60 17.94 17.42
CA ARG A 116 12.85 18.07 15.98
C ARG A 116 13.11 16.72 15.32
N VAL A 117 12.51 16.50 14.16
CA VAL A 117 12.71 15.27 13.37
C VAL A 117 13.66 15.53 12.20
N THR A 118 14.60 14.61 12.01
CA THR A 118 15.52 14.58 10.86
C THR A 118 15.36 13.27 10.11
N ALA A 119 15.82 13.24 8.85
CA ALA A 119 15.84 12.01 8.08
C ALA A 119 16.73 10.98 8.81
N PRO A 120 16.22 9.77 9.12
CA PRO A 120 16.97 8.79 9.88
C PRO A 120 18.12 8.22 9.03
N ALA A 121 19.26 7.95 9.69
CA ALA A 121 20.24 7.03 9.12
C ALA A 121 19.63 5.61 9.06
N PRO A 122 20.14 4.71 8.20
CA PRO A 122 19.59 3.34 8.07
C PRO A 122 19.45 2.61 9.42
N GLU A 123 20.42 2.80 10.32
CA GLU A 123 20.45 2.23 11.68
C GLU A 123 19.30 2.72 12.58
N GLY A 124 18.81 3.95 12.34
CA GLY A 124 17.81 4.65 13.15
C GLY A 124 16.37 4.30 12.77
N LEU A 125 16.16 3.61 11.65
CA LEU A 125 14.83 3.17 11.21
C LEU A 125 14.16 2.18 12.17
N LYS A 126 14.94 1.52 13.04
CA LYS A 126 14.43 0.60 14.07
C LYS A 126 13.51 1.27 15.09
N ASP A 127 13.68 2.57 15.32
CA ASP A 127 12.88 3.36 16.26
C ASP A 127 11.62 3.95 15.59
N TRP A 128 11.48 3.75 14.27
CA TRP A 128 10.34 4.18 13.49
C TRP A 128 9.32 3.05 13.31
N THR A 129 8.05 3.41 13.32
CA THR A 129 6.96 2.46 13.09
C THR A 129 6.69 2.31 11.60
N VAL A 130 6.68 1.07 11.10
CA VAL A 130 6.29 0.77 9.71
C VAL A 130 4.80 1.01 9.53
N GLN A 131 4.43 1.83 8.55
CA GLN A 131 3.04 2.10 8.14
C GLN A 131 2.61 1.22 6.96
N GLY A 132 3.53 0.87 6.07
CA GLY A 132 3.25 -0.01 4.95
C GLY A 132 4.49 -0.32 4.11
N GLN A 133 4.37 -1.33 3.26
CA GLN A 133 5.42 -1.82 2.37
C GLN A 133 4.88 -1.98 0.94
N GLY A 134 5.77 -2.21 -0.02
CA GLY A 134 5.41 -2.33 -1.43
C GLY A 134 4.98 -1.00 -2.02
N ILE A 135 5.51 0.09 -1.48
CA ILE A 135 5.21 1.46 -1.90
C ILE A 135 6.20 1.86 -2.99
N SER A 136 5.77 2.62 -3.98
CA SER A 136 6.67 3.20 -4.98
C SER A 136 6.21 4.60 -5.35
N ALA A 137 7.13 5.46 -5.75
CA ALA A 137 6.76 6.73 -6.36
C ALA A 137 6.00 6.45 -7.68
N VAL A 138 4.98 7.25 -8.00
CA VAL A 138 4.25 7.10 -9.28
C VAL A 138 5.21 7.32 -10.45
N ASN A 139 6.13 8.29 -10.31
CA ASN A 139 7.15 8.64 -11.30
C ASN A 139 8.49 8.90 -10.59
N LEU A 140 9.62 8.58 -11.21
CA LEU A 140 10.96 8.86 -10.65
C LEU A 140 11.27 10.36 -10.47
N THR A 141 10.53 11.22 -11.16
CA THR A 141 10.66 12.68 -11.12
C THR A 141 9.78 13.33 -10.07
N GLU A 142 8.80 12.61 -9.52
CA GLU A 142 7.89 13.13 -8.51
C GLU A 142 8.06 12.35 -7.20
N PRO A 143 8.60 12.98 -6.14
CA PRO A 143 8.75 12.31 -4.86
C PRO A 143 7.39 11.94 -4.26
N VAL A 144 7.40 10.94 -3.37
CA VAL A 144 6.20 10.46 -2.65
C VAL A 144 5.49 11.63 -1.93
N PHE A 145 6.27 12.57 -1.41
CA PHE A 145 5.83 13.79 -0.77
C PHE A 145 6.33 15.00 -1.54
N SER A 146 5.46 15.96 -1.82
CA SER A 146 5.87 17.26 -2.36
C SER A 146 5.01 18.39 -1.80
N VAL A 147 5.61 19.56 -1.62
CA VAL A 147 4.88 20.79 -1.28
C VAL A 147 4.40 21.43 -2.57
N VAL A 148 3.09 21.66 -2.67
CA VAL A 148 2.49 22.38 -3.82
C VAL A 148 2.63 23.89 -3.60
N VAL A 149 2.17 24.32 -2.43
CA VAL A 149 2.33 25.66 -1.84
C VAL A 149 2.47 25.48 -0.33
N GLN A 150 2.93 26.48 0.39
CA GLN A 150 3.06 26.39 1.85
C GLN A 150 1.73 25.94 2.49
N GLY A 151 1.77 24.88 3.30
CA GLY A 151 0.58 24.28 3.90
C GLY A 151 -0.22 23.32 3.01
N GLN A 152 0.23 23.05 1.78
CA GLN A 152 -0.36 22.04 0.90
C GLN A 152 0.65 20.97 0.52
N VAL A 153 0.38 19.73 0.89
CA VAL A 153 1.21 18.57 0.57
C VAL A 153 0.50 17.69 -0.43
N LYS A 154 1.17 17.38 -1.53
CA LYS A 154 0.76 16.35 -2.48
C LYS A 154 1.40 15.02 -2.10
N LEU A 155 0.57 13.99 -2.05
CA LEU A 155 0.96 12.59 -1.93
C LEU A 155 0.84 11.96 -3.31
N SER A 156 1.93 11.36 -3.81
CA SER A 156 1.98 10.70 -5.13
C SER A 156 2.73 9.37 -4.99
N PHE A 157 2.02 8.28 -4.73
CA PHE A 157 2.63 6.95 -4.60
C PHE A 157 1.70 5.84 -5.11
N THR A 158 2.28 4.67 -5.31
CA THR A 158 1.57 3.43 -5.57
C THR A 158 1.81 2.43 -4.46
N VAL A 159 0.89 1.48 -4.29
CA VAL A 159 1.05 0.34 -3.38
C VAL A 159 0.73 -0.96 -4.10
N GLY A 160 1.59 -1.96 -3.93
CA GLY A 160 1.43 -3.30 -4.49
C GLY A 160 2.41 -3.60 -5.63
N GLY A 161 2.16 -4.72 -6.32
CA GLY A 161 3.04 -5.25 -7.36
C GLY A 161 2.50 -5.07 -8.78
N THR A 162 2.05 -6.16 -9.39
CA THR A 162 1.66 -6.24 -10.82
C THR A 162 0.48 -5.36 -11.19
N THR A 163 -0.48 -5.17 -10.29
CA THR A 163 -1.63 -4.27 -10.44
C THR A 163 -1.61 -3.24 -9.30
N PRO A 164 -0.76 -2.20 -9.40
CA PRO A 164 -0.56 -1.27 -8.31
C PRO A 164 -1.76 -0.35 -8.11
N VAL A 165 -2.09 -0.07 -6.85
CA VAL A 165 -3.09 0.94 -6.49
C VAL A 165 -2.42 2.30 -6.43
N VAL A 166 -2.92 3.27 -7.20
CA VAL A 166 -2.36 4.61 -7.28
C VAL A 166 -3.04 5.55 -6.28
N VAL A 167 -2.25 6.27 -5.51
CA VAL A 167 -2.68 7.38 -4.65
C VAL A 167 -2.08 8.67 -5.16
N GLN A 168 -2.95 9.57 -5.62
CA GLN A 168 -2.60 10.94 -5.98
C GLN A 168 -3.60 11.90 -5.36
N THR A 169 -3.15 12.65 -4.36
CA THR A 169 -4.06 13.51 -3.58
C THR A 169 -3.29 14.67 -2.97
N THR A 170 -3.91 15.84 -2.95
CA THR A 170 -3.38 17.03 -2.27
C THR A 170 -4.15 17.26 -0.98
N VAL A 171 -3.42 17.54 0.09
CA VAL A 171 -3.95 17.81 1.41
C VAL A 171 -3.55 19.21 1.83
N THR A 172 -4.53 19.99 2.27
CA THR A 172 -4.34 21.36 2.76
C THR A 172 -4.48 21.38 4.28
N GLN A 173 -3.54 22.03 4.95
CA GLN A 173 -3.62 22.35 6.36
C GLN A 173 -4.85 23.22 6.66
N ARG A 174 -5.49 23.01 7.80
CA ARG A 174 -6.65 23.80 8.24
C ARG A 174 -6.35 24.62 9.48
N ALA A 175 -5.44 24.16 10.33
CA ALA A 175 -5.00 24.95 11.47
C ALA A 175 -4.19 26.17 10.98
N PRO A 176 -4.23 27.29 11.74
CA PRO A 176 -3.40 28.44 11.42
C PRO A 176 -1.92 28.06 11.46
N SER A 177 -1.16 28.54 10.48
CA SER A 177 0.27 28.28 10.40
C SER A 177 1.01 28.95 11.55
N SER A 178 1.87 28.21 12.26
CA SER A 178 2.85 28.79 13.19
C SER A 178 4.19 29.01 12.48
N ILE A 179 4.95 29.99 12.98
CA ILE A 179 6.28 30.39 12.47
C ILE A 179 7.41 29.96 13.41
N GLU A 180 7.14 29.05 14.34
CA GLU A 180 8.10 28.70 15.39
C GLU A 180 9.13 27.66 14.93
N GLU A 181 8.85 26.95 13.83
CA GLU A 181 9.73 25.95 13.19
C GLU A 181 10.32 24.94 14.19
N THR A 182 9.54 24.54 15.19
CA THR A 182 10.06 23.76 16.32
C THR A 182 10.26 22.30 15.97
N CYS A 183 9.57 21.80 14.95
CA CYS A 183 9.62 20.38 14.56
C CYS A 183 10.60 20.06 13.44
N PHE A 184 11.21 21.07 12.82
CA PHE A 184 12.09 20.89 11.66
C PHE A 184 13.55 21.10 12.04
N ALA A 185 14.43 20.28 11.48
CA ALA A 185 15.83 20.66 11.35
C ALA A 185 15.93 21.64 10.19
N ASP A 186 16.23 22.89 10.50
CA ASP A 186 16.54 24.01 9.62
C ASP A 186 16.21 23.76 8.14
N CYS A 187 14.98 24.11 7.73
CA CYS A 187 14.74 24.39 6.33
C CYS A 187 15.52 25.66 6.01
N VAL A 188 16.79 25.54 5.61
CA VAL A 188 17.58 26.67 5.11
C VAL A 188 16.98 27.12 3.78
N GLY A 189 15.93 27.92 3.89
CA GLY A 189 15.24 28.66 2.85
C GLY A 189 14.96 30.03 3.44
N THR A 190 16.00 30.84 3.51
CA THR A 190 16.02 32.22 3.99
C THR A 190 14.83 33.04 3.47
N VAL A 191 13.79 33.21 4.28
CA VAL A 191 12.91 34.39 4.16
C VAL A 191 13.61 35.52 4.90
N ALA A 192 14.49 36.21 4.19
CA ALA A 192 15.04 37.47 4.66
C ALA A 192 13.87 38.43 4.90
N ASN A 193 13.64 38.78 6.16
CA ASN A 193 12.74 39.85 6.57
C ASN A 193 13.13 41.12 5.81
N ALA A 194 12.24 41.62 4.96
CA ALA A 194 12.34 42.98 4.46
C ALA A 194 12.01 43.92 5.63
N GLU A 195 13.04 44.52 6.22
CA GLU A 195 12.90 45.68 7.09
C GLU A 195 12.19 46.82 6.34
N VAL A 196 11.20 47.39 7.02
CA VAL A 196 10.47 48.60 6.64
C VAL A 196 11.42 49.79 6.74
N PRO A 197 11.60 50.62 5.69
CA PRO A 197 12.18 51.94 5.87
C PRO A 197 11.09 52.96 6.19
N SER A 198 11.35 53.71 7.27
CA SER A 198 10.69 54.95 7.71
C SER A 198 10.67 56.05 6.66
#